data_AF-A0A2N1Q034-F1
#
_entry.id   AF-A0A2N1Q034-F1
#
_cell.length_a   1.000
_cell.length_b   1.000
_cell.length_c   1.000
_cell.angle_alpha   90.00
_cell.angle_beta   90.00
_cell.angle_gamma   90.00
#
_symmetry.space_group_name_H-M   'P 1'
#
loop_
_entity.id
_entity.type
_entity.pdbx_description
1 polymer ?
#
loop_
_entity_poly.entity_id
_entity_poly.type
_entity_poly.pdbx_seq_one_letter_code
_entity_poly.pdbx_strand_id
1 'polypeptide(L)'
;MMEKRSPTQKKRDIILVTMLFIIMGGLFLFFRFFAFQTDASRAHVYYGSSNEPIVTIDFVNYRVLRNYDQGFESDQGDPYPIIDEVNRTITLLGDYQVNGVRQIVVISYNFDRKSVQVIEETSPNNICSREGESTGWPLICLPNRVRIEFEATDEDFTV
;
A
#
# COMPACT_ATOMS: atom_id res chain seq x y z
N MET A 1 -46.62 -19.45 29.08
CA MET A 1 -47.52 -18.48 28.42
C MET A 1 -46.76 -17.94 27.22
N MET A 2 -47.09 -18.39 26.01
CA MET A 2 -46.30 -18.12 24.80
C MET A 2 -46.80 -16.82 24.19
N GLU A 3 -46.02 -15.75 24.33
CA GLU A 3 -46.35 -14.42 23.82
C GLU A 3 -46.45 -14.46 22.28
N LYS A 4 -47.67 -14.44 21.78
CA LYS A 4 -47.98 -14.50 20.35
C LYS A 4 -47.63 -13.14 19.73
N ARG A 5 -46.35 -12.95 19.35
CA ARG A 5 -45.90 -11.73 18.66
C ARG A 5 -46.82 -11.43 17.49
N SER A 6 -47.42 -10.24 17.50
CA SER A 6 -48.38 -9.86 16.46
C SER A 6 -47.68 -9.83 15.10
N PRO A 7 -48.38 -10.12 13.99
CA PRO A 7 -47.79 -10.11 12.65
C PRO A 7 -47.19 -8.73 12.28
N THR A 8 -47.64 -7.66 12.93
CA THR A 8 -47.08 -6.31 12.79
C THR A 8 -45.71 -6.14 13.43
N GLN A 9 -45.38 -6.83 14.53
CA GLN A 9 -44.02 -6.81 15.10
C GLN A 9 -42.98 -7.47 14.18
N LYS A 10 -43.31 -8.61 13.57
CA LYS A 10 -42.40 -9.30 12.63
C LYS A 10 -42.07 -8.45 11.39
N LYS A 11 -43.05 -7.70 10.86
CA LYS A 11 -42.82 -6.79 9.73
C LYS A 11 -41.92 -5.62 10.10
N ARG A 12 -42.08 -5.06 11.30
CA ARG A 12 -41.25 -3.96 11.81
C ARG A 12 -39.81 -4.40 12.06
N ASP A 13 -39.59 -5.60 12.62
CA ASP A 13 -38.24 -6.14 12.85
C ASP A 13 -37.50 -6.36 11.52
N ILE A 14 -38.17 -6.89 10.48
CA ILE A 14 -37.56 -7.07 9.16
C ILE A 14 -37.16 -5.72 8.55
N ILE A 15 -38.04 -4.71 8.63
CA ILE A 15 -37.74 -3.35 8.13
C ILE A 15 -36.51 -2.77 8.85
N LEU A 16 -36.43 -2.94 10.17
CA LEU A 16 -35.27 -2.48 10.96
C LEU A 16 -33.97 -3.18 10.55
N VAL A 17 -34.00 -4.50 10.37
CA VAL A 17 -32.81 -5.27 9.97
C VAL A 17 -32.37 -4.89 8.55
N THR A 18 -33.31 -4.75 7.61
CA THR A 18 -32.99 -4.32 6.24
C THR A 18 -32.41 -2.90 6.21
N MET A 19 -32.99 -1.98 6.98
CA MET A 19 -32.48 -0.61 7.09
C MET A 19 -31.06 -0.58 7.66
N LEU A 20 -30.79 -1.38 8.70
CA LEU A 20 -29.45 -1.49 9.27
C LEU A 20 -28.43 -1.99 8.25
N PHE A 21 -28.78 -3.03 7.47
CA PHE A 21 -27.91 -3.54 6.40
C PHE A 21 -27.65 -2.50 5.30
N ILE A 22 -28.66 -1.71 4.93
CA ILE A 22 -28.50 -0.64 3.95
C ILE A 22 -27.58 0.45 4.48
N ILE A 23 -27.73 0.86 5.75
CA ILE A 23 -26.86 1.87 6.36
C ILE A 23 -25.42 1.35 6.45
N MET A 24 -25.22 0.12 6.93
CA MET A 24 -23.89 -0.44 7.12
C MET A 24 -23.19 -0.72 5.78
N GLY A 25 -23.92 -1.27 4.80
CA GLY A 25 -23.43 -1.49 3.44
C GLY A 25 -23.17 -0.17 2.70
N GLY A 26 -24.04 0.81 2.88
CA GLY A 26 -23.88 2.16 2.33
C GLY A 26 -22.65 2.86 2.88
N LEU A 27 -22.43 2.81 4.20
CA LEU A 27 -21.22 3.31 4.83
C LEU A 27 -19.98 2.59 4.33
N PHE A 28 -20.01 1.25 4.24
CA PHE A 28 -18.88 0.47 3.72
C PHE A 28 -18.50 0.86 2.28
N LEU A 29 -19.49 0.98 1.39
CA LEU A 29 -19.26 1.41 0.02
C LEU A 29 -18.78 2.86 -0.02
N PHE A 30 -19.38 3.76 0.76
CA PHE A 30 -18.96 5.15 0.85
C PHE A 30 -17.50 5.29 1.29
N PHE A 31 -17.09 4.62 2.37
CA PHE A 31 -15.70 4.61 2.80
C PHE A 31 -14.77 4.03 1.74
N ARG A 32 -15.15 2.93 1.09
CA ARG A 32 -14.31 2.31 0.05
C ARG A 32 -14.13 3.21 -1.18
N PHE A 33 -15.14 4.00 -1.54
CA PHE A 33 -15.06 4.89 -2.69
C PHE A 33 -14.42 6.24 -2.38
N PHE A 34 -14.68 6.85 -1.22
CA PHE A 34 -14.27 8.23 -0.94
C PHE A 34 -13.04 8.37 -0.03
N ALA A 35 -12.76 7.42 0.87
CA ALA A 35 -11.69 7.59 1.86
C ALA A 35 -10.26 7.46 1.29
N PHE A 36 -10.12 6.98 0.06
CA PHE A 36 -8.81 6.74 -0.58
C PHE A 36 -8.64 7.51 -1.91
N GLN A 37 -9.44 8.55 -2.16
CA GLN A 37 -9.36 9.37 -3.38
C GLN A 37 -8.45 10.61 -3.26
N THR A 38 -7.77 10.80 -2.14
CA THR A 38 -6.75 11.86 -2.07
C THR A 38 -5.55 11.42 -2.89
N ASP A 39 -5.29 12.14 -3.99
CA ASP A 39 -4.10 11.94 -4.81
C ASP A 39 -2.86 11.97 -3.93
N ALA A 40 -2.13 10.86 -3.88
CA ALA A 40 -0.89 10.80 -3.12
C ALA A 40 0.12 11.82 -3.68
N SER A 41 0.69 12.64 -2.80
CA SER A 41 1.73 13.61 -3.16
C SER A 41 3.09 12.94 -3.20
N ARG A 42 3.31 11.97 -2.31
CA ARG A 42 4.53 11.18 -2.20
C ARG A 42 4.23 9.73 -1.89
N ALA A 43 5.14 8.85 -2.29
CA ALA A 43 5.21 7.49 -1.81
C ALA A 43 6.55 7.25 -1.12
N HIS A 44 6.48 6.72 0.09
CA HIS A 44 7.62 6.39 0.93
C HIS A 44 7.84 4.89 0.92
N VAL A 45 9.00 4.47 0.45
CA VAL A 45 9.43 3.08 0.48
C VAL A 45 10.29 2.90 1.71
N TYR A 46 9.93 1.97 2.57
CA TYR A 46 10.67 1.61 3.78
C TYR A 46 11.19 0.18 3.66
N TYR A 47 12.33 -0.04 4.30
CA TYR A 47 12.95 -1.35 4.40
C TYR A 47 13.34 -1.67 5.85
N GLY A 48 13.08 -2.90 6.26
CA GLY A 48 13.42 -3.41 7.58
C GLY A 48 12.50 -2.90 8.68
N SER A 49 13.07 -2.42 9.78
CA SER A 49 12.35 -1.84 10.92
C SER A 49 12.62 -0.34 11.07
N SER A 50 13.20 0.30 10.06
CA SER A 50 13.42 1.75 10.08
C SER A 50 12.10 2.50 9.98
N ASN A 51 12.02 3.65 10.66
CA ASN A 51 10.96 4.63 10.50
C ASN A 51 11.31 5.69 9.46
N GLU A 52 12.52 5.66 8.93
CA GLU A 52 12.96 6.55 7.85
C GLU A 52 12.81 5.81 6.51
N PRO A 53 12.24 6.46 5.48
CA PRO A 53 12.10 5.83 4.17
C PRO A 53 13.46 5.67 3.51
N ILE A 54 13.71 4.53 2.87
CA ILE A 54 14.92 4.31 2.07
C ILE A 54 14.89 5.08 0.75
N VAL A 55 13.69 5.16 0.15
CA VAL A 55 13.43 5.91 -1.08
C VAL A 55 12.12 6.66 -0.93
N THR A 56 12.09 7.90 -1.40
CA THR A 56 10.88 8.71 -1.50
C THR A 56 10.61 9.04 -2.97
N ILE A 57 9.44 8.67 -3.46
CA ILE A 57 8.94 9.08 -4.77
C ILE A 57 8.10 10.33 -4.57
N ASP A 58 8.49 11.42 -5.21
CA ASP A 58 7.80 12.72 -5.15
C ASP A 58 7.03 12.92 -6.46
N PHE A 59 5.72 12.65 -6.40
CA PHE A 59 4.85 12.71 -7.59
C PHE A 59 4.59 14.15 -8.05
N VAL A 60 4.74 15.12 -7.16
CA VAL A 60 4.52 16.55 -7.46
C VAL A 60 5.72 17.13 -8.20
N ASN A 61 6.94 16.83 -7.74
CA ASN A 61 8.17 17.34 -8.34
C ASN A 61 8.79 16.39 -9.38
N TYR A 62 8.10 15.30 -9.73
CA TYR A 62 8.54 14.32 -10.73
C TYR A 62 9.97 13.79 -10.48
N ARG A 63 10.26 13.43 -9.23
CA ARG A 63 11.60 12.97 -8.84
C ARG A 63 11.57 11.83 -7.85
N VAL A 64 12.66 11.06 -7.80
CA VAL A 64 12.88 10.01 -6.82
C VAL A 64 14.09 10.38 -5.97
N LEU A 65 13.93 10.36 -4.66
CA LEU A 65 14.96 10.72 -3.68
C LEU A 65 15.46 9.44 -2.99
N ARG A 66 16.75 9.17 -3.13
CA ARG A 66 17.47 8.15 -2.34
C ARG A 66 17.86 8.76 -1.00
N ASN A 67 17.39 8.18 0.11
CA ASN A 67 17.68 8.71 1.44
C ASN A 67 18.85 7.98 2.11
N TYR A 68 18.93 6.66 1.95
CA TYR A 68 20.06 5.86 2.44
C TYR A 68 20.24 4.58 1.63
N ASP A 69 21.39 3.92 1.82
CA ASP A 69 21.75 2.68 1.14
C ASP A 69 21.68 1.47 2.07
N GLN A 70 21.32 0.31 1.52
CA GLN A 70 21.50 -0.99 2.15
C GLN A 70 22.98 -1.37 1.98
N GLY A 71 23.74 -1.30 3.07
CA GLY A 71 25.13 -1.73 3.09
C GLY A 71 25.25 -3.20 2.67
N PHE A 72 26.03 -3.46 1.61
CA PHE A 72 26.36 -4.80 1.16
C PHE A 72 27.82 -5.09 1.56
N GLU A 73 28.06 -6.22 2.23
CA GLU A 73 29.42 -6.65 2.64
C GLU A 73 30.19 -7.36 1.50
N SER A 74 29.88 -7.12 0.23
CA SER A 74 30.59 -7.79 -0.87
C SER A 74 31.08 -6.78 -1.89
N ASP A 75 32.41 -6.73 -2.03
CA ASP A 75 33.27 -5.81 -2.77
C ASP A 75 33.01 -5.59 -4.28
N GLN A 76 31.83 -5.94 -4.82
CA GLN A 76 31.64 -6.01 -6.28
C GLN A 76 30.24 -5.63 -6.83
N GLY A 77 29.34 -5.09 -6.00
CA GLY A 77 28.01 -4.67 -6.45
C GLY A 77 27.66 -3.22 -6.10
N ASP A 78 26.81 -2.60 -6.92
CA ASP A 78 26.20 -1.31 -6.60
C ASP A 78 25.32 -1.44 -5.34
N PRO A 79 25.38 -0.46 -4.42
CA PRO A 79 24.55 -0.48 -3.23
C PRO A 79 23.08 -0.28 -3.59
N TYR A 80 22.22 -1.13 -3.02
CA TYR A 80 20.77 -0.92 -3.07
C TYR A 80 20.38 0.30 -2.22
N PRO A 81 19.32 1.05 -2.58
CA PRO A 81 18.40 0.84 -3.69
C PRO A 81 19.04 1.11 -5.06
N ILE A 82 18.67 0.35 -6.09
CA ILE A 82 19.03 0.70 -7.48
C ILE A 82 17.84 1.45 -8.07
N ILE A 83 18.06 2.69 -8.51
CA ILE A 83 17.02 3.54 -9.10
C ILE A 83 17.28 3.63 -10.59
N ASP A 84 16.35 3.11 -11.38
CA ASP A 84 16.37 3.23 -12.84
C ASP A 84 15.29 4.23 -13.26
N GLU A 85 15.73 5.44 -13.60
CA GLU A 85 14.84 6.53 -14.03
C GLU A 85 14.25 6.28 -15.43
N VAL A 86 14.92 5.48 -16.27
CA VAL A 86 14.47 5.17 -17.64
C VAL A 86 13.30 4.19 -17.59
N ASN A 87 13.47 3.10 -16.84
CA ASN A 87 12.44 2.09 -16.67
C ASN A 87 11.43 2.44 -15.56
N ARG A 88 11.67 3.53 -14.81
CA ARG A 88 10.88 3.99 -13.67
C ARG A 88 10.73 2.90 -12.60
N THR A 89 11.86 2.29 -12.24
CA THR A 89 11.90 1.22 -11.24
C THR A 89 12.87 1.53 -10.10
N ILE A 90 12.57 0.98 -8.94
CA ILE A 90 13.39 0.98 -7.74
C ILE A 90 13.56 -0.47 -7.33
N THR A 91 14.79 -0.95 -7.31
CA THR A 91 15.11 -2.30 -6.83
C THR A 91 15.65 -2.22 -5.42
N LEU A 92 15.10 -3.06 -4.55
CA LEU A 92 15.55 -3.26 -3.17
C LEU A 92 15.98 -4.70 -2.95
N LEU A 93 16.92 -4.89 -2.02
CA LEU A 93 17.23 -6.21 -1.50
C LEU A 93 16.29 -6.53 -0.33
N GLY A 94 15.41 -7.52 -0.53
CA GLY A 94 14.50 -8.02 0.49
C GLY A 94 15.17 -8.94 1.50
N ASP A 95 14.51 -9.17 2.62
CA ASP A 95 14.99 -10.09 3.68
C ASP A 95 14.64 -11.57 3.42
N TYR A 96 13.73 -11.85 2.49
CA TYR A 96 13.39 -13.23 2.16
C TYR A 96 14.56 -13.91 1.47
N GLN A 97 14.85 -15.14 1.88
CA GLN A 97 15.95 -15.92 1.35
C GLN A 97 15.46 -17.22 0.72
N VAL A 98 15.98 -17.51 -0.47
CA VAL A 98 15.83 -18.81 -1.13
C VAL A 98 17.21 -19.45 -1.16
N ASN A 99 17.36 -20.62 -0.53
CA ASN A 99 18.64 -21.32 -0.40
C ASN A 99 19.77 -20.45 0.20
N GLY A 100 19.44 -19.59 1.16
CA GLY A 100 20.40 -18.68 1.82
C GLY A 100 20.74 -17.42 1.03
N VAL A 101 20.17 -17.23 -0.16
CA VAL A 101 20.38 -16.04 -0.99
C VAL A 101 19.21 -15.09 -0.84
N ARG A 102 19.49 -13.85 -0.46
CA ARG A 102 18.49 -12.78 -0.36
C ARG A 102 17.90 -12.45 -1.72
N GLN A 103 16.61 -12.20 -1.75
CA GLN A 103 15.87 -11.95 -2.97
C GLN A 103 15.64 -10.46 -3.20
N ILE A 104 15.48 -10.07 -4.46
CA ILE A 104 15.17 -8.69 -4.82
C ILE A 104 13.67 -8.42 -4.81
N VAL A 105 13.32 -7.15 -4.65
CA VAL A 105 11.97 -6.61 -4.86
C VAL A 105 12.09 -5.44 -5.83
N VAL A 106 11.38 -5.51 -6.94
CA VAL A 106 11.36 -4.45 -7.95
C VAL A 106 10.04 -3.72 -7.88
N ILE A 107 10.13 -2.41 -7.65
CA ILE A 107 9.01 -1.50 -7.47
C ILE A 107 8.99 -0.57 -8.68
N SER A 108 7.90 -0.59 -9.44
CA SER A 108 7.62 0.35 -10.52
C SER A 108 6.83 1.54 -10.00
N TYR A 109 7.08 2.72 -10.56
CA TYR A 109 6.33 3.93 -10.24
C TYR A 109 5.88 4.66 -11.51
N ASN A 110 4.74 5.35 -11.40
CA ASN A 110 4.19 6.15 -12.49
C ASN A 110 3.82 7.54 -11.97
N PHE A 111 4.48 8.58 -12.48
CA PHE A 111 4.22 9.96 -12.09
C PHE A 111 2.84 10.47 -12.56
N ASP A 112 2.40 10.08 -13.76
CA ASP A 112 1.16 10.55 -14.35
C ASP A 112 -0.06 10.02 -13.59
N ARG A 113 0.01 8.75 -13.16
CA ARG A 113 -1.03 8.09 -12.35
C ARG A 113 -0.82 8.22 -10.84
N LYS A 114 0.29 8.85 -10.41
CA LYS A 114 0.70 8.97 -9.00
C LYS A 114 0.64 7.63 -8.25
N SER A 115 1.21 6.60 -8.86
CA SER A 115 1.02 5.23 -8.44
C SER A 115 2.32 4.46 -8.31
N VAL A 116 2.26 3.39 -7.53
CA VAL A 116 3.35 2.45 -7.30
C VAL A 116 2.82 1.02 -7.44
N GLN A 117 3.64 0.15 -8.01
CA GLN A 117 3.35 -1.28 -8.14
C GLN A 117 4.61 -2.08 -7.85
N VAL A 118 4.48 -3.16 -7.06
CA VAL A 118 5.54 -4.17 -6.99
C VAL A 118 5.39 -5.06 -8.23
N ILE A 119 6.38 -5.03 -9.14
CA ILE A 119 6.33 -5.78 -10.39
C ILE A 119 7.08 -7.11 -10.31
N GLU A 120 8.06 -7.19 -9.43
CA GLU A 120 8.82 -8.41 -9.17
C GLU A 120 9.05 -8.55 -7.67
N GLU A 121 8.74 -9.73 -7.16
CA GLU A 121 9.15 -10.15 -5.83
C GLU A 121 9.35 -11.67 -5.82
N THR A 122 10.24 -12.13 -4.95
CA THR A 122 10.26 -13.52 -4.53
C THR A 122 9.85 -13.57 -3.06
N SER A 123 8.68 -14.13 -2.78
CA SER A 123 8.18 -14.34 -1.42
C SER A 123 7.15 -15.49 -1.39
N PRO A 124 6.79 -16.04 -0.21
CA PRO A 124 5.68 -16.98 -0.13
C PRO A 124 4.40 -16.36 -0.68
N ASN A 125 3.82 -16.98 -1.70
CA ASN A 125 2.59 -16.58 -2.39
C ASN A 125 2.64 -15.31 -3.25
N ASN A 126 3.76 -14.58 -3.26
CA ASN A 126 3.96 -13.35 -4.05
C ASN A 126 2.76 -12.39 -3.94
N ILE A 127 2.39 -12.04 -2.71
CA ILE A 127 1.18 -11.25 -2.45
C ILE A 127 1.31 -9.81 -2.98
N CYS A 128 2.42 -9.12 -2.71
CA CYS A 128 2.61 -7.73 -3.12
C CYS A 128 2.53 -7.51 -4.63
N SER A 129 3.16 -8.38 -5.40
CA SER A 129 3.15 -8.32 -6.86
C SER A 129 1.76 -8.62 -7.44
N ARG A 130 0.92 -9.35 -6.69
CA ARG A 130 -0.47 -9.65 -7.06
C ARG A 130 -1.46 -8.57 -6.64
N GLU A 131 -1.16 -7.73 -5.64
CA GLU A 131 -2.01 -6.59 -5.26
C GLU A 131 -2.17 -5.59 -6.41
N GLY A 132 -1.19 -5.50 -7.29
CA GLY A 132 -1.22 -4.64 -8.46
C GLY A 132 -0.85 -3.19 -8.14
N GLU A 133 -1.34 -2.28 -8.97
CA GLU A 133 -1.02 -0.86 -8.89
C GLU A 133 -1.83 -0.15 -7.80
N SER A 134 -1.14 0.58 -6.92
CA SER A 134 -1.73 1.40 -5.87
C SER A 134 -1.48 2.88 -6.09
N THR A 135 -2.50 3.69 -5.85
CA THR A 135 -2.44 5.17 -5.90
C THR A 135 -2.52 5.81 -4.52
N GLY A 136 -2.55 5.02 -3.44
CA GLY A 136 -2.78 5.57 -2.10
C GLY A 136 -2.93 4.57 -0.96
N TRP A 137 -3.22 3.29 -1.21
CA TRP A 137 -3.23 2.27 -0.15
C TRP A 137 -1.83 1.67 0.03
N PRO A 138 -1.42 1.34 1.25
CA PRO A 138 -0.09 0.80 1.50
C PRO A 138 0.10 -0.58 0.86
N LEU A 139 1.31 -0.84 0.35
CA LEU A 139 1.73 -2.15 -0.15
C LEU A 139 2.75 -2.73 0.84
N ILE A 140 2.49 -3.91 1.41
CA ILE A 140 3.28 -4.47 2.51
C ILE A 140 3.79 -5.87 2.18
N CYS A 141 5.08 -5.99 1.91
CA CYS A 141 5.75 -7.23 1.52
C CYS A 141 6.46 -7.82 2.73
N LEU A 142 5.67 -8.40 3.64
CA LEU A 142 6.15 -8.87 4.95
C LEU A 142 7.41 -9.76 4.89
N PRO A 143 7.48 -10.79 4.02
CA PRO A 143 8.65 -11.68 3.98
C PRO A 143 9.93 -10.94 3.55
N ASN A 144 9.80 -9.91 2.72
CA ASN A 144 10.89 -9.08 2.25
C ASN A 144 11.16 -7.86 3.16
N ARG A 145 10.32 -7.63 4.18
CA ARG A 145 10.35 -6.46 5.07
C ARG A 145 10.40 -5.14 4.29
N VAL A 146 9.68 -5.08 3.18
CA VAL A 146 9.49 -3.87 2.38
C VAL A 146 8.05 -3.39 2.60
N ARG A 147 7.87 -2.11 2.87
CA ARG A 147 6.54 -1.49 2.91
C ARG A 147 6.56 -0.18 2.14
N ILE A 148 5.48 0.10 1.42
CA ILE A 148 5.28 1.32 0.66
C ILE A 148 4.06 2.00 1.26
N GLU A 149 4.22 3.24 1.70
CA GLU A 149 3.16 4.06 2.28
C GLU A 149 3.02 5.34 1.46
N PHE A 150 1.81 5.87 1.39
CA PHE A 150 1.50 7.06 0.60
C PHE A 150 1.22 8.24 1.54
N GLU A 151 1.81 9.39 1.24
CA GLU A 151 1.56 10.65 1.91
C GLU A 151 0.72 11.52 0.98
N ALA A 152 -0.52 11.80 1.35
CA ALA A 152 -1.29 12.89 0.73
C ALA A 152 -0.75 14.21 1.28
N THR A 153 -0.58 15.22 0.43
CA THR A 153 -0.45 16.59 0.94
C THR A 153 -1.78 16.93 1.58
N ASP A 154 -1.82 16.94 2.90
CA ASP A 154 -2.84 17.69 3.63
C ASP A 154 -2.67 19.15 3.19
N GLU A 155 -3.54 19.64 2.32
CA GLU A 155 -3.84 21.07 2.32
C GLU A 155 -4.44 21.38 3.70
N ASP A 156 -3.56 21.72 4.63
CA ASP A 156 -3.75 22.68 5.70
C ASP A 156 -5.19 22.77 6.24
N PHE A 157 -5.52 21.96 7.26
CA PHE A 157 -6.68 22.26 8.10
C PHE A 157 -6.35 23.49 8.96
N THR A 158 -6.47 24.68 8.38
CA THR A 158 -6.74 25.91 9.15
C THR A 158 -8.24 26.17 9.16
N VAL A 159 -8.89 25.93 10.31
CA VAL A 159 -9.93 26.80 10.90
C VAL A 159 -9.79 26.77 12.42
#